data_AF-A0A2W5XXI3-F1
#
_entry.id   AF-A0A2W5XXI3-F1
#
_cell.length_a   1.000
_cell.length_b   1.000
_cell.length_c   1.000
_cell.angle_alpha   90.00
_cell.angle_beta   90.00
_cell.angle_gamma   90.00
#
_symmetry.space_group_name_H-M   'P 1'
#
loop_
_entity.id
_entity.type
_entity.pdbx_description
1 polymer ?
#
loop_
_entity_poly.entity_id
_entity_poly.type
_entity_poly.pdbx_seq_one_letter_code
_entity_poly.pdbx_strand_id
1 'polypeptide(L)'
;MIATRAALVAAVMLIAVTGATAALGRSPTRPAHACAPPHSHLVVADRVGRIFSRRVIDTTSGNPYKAYYSCAYRVRRAVAFISSQFPDQDRHALIRLSGAFVAYEFKAACAGCEELQPEVVVTNLLSGATRHLVTFEQEPAVGAILALVVTPRGSAAFVDQRFSDFGPGVSYEVRTTSGAVLDSGPRVRPRSLRLRGSTLSWRDGLRTRRARLR
;
A
#
# COMPACT_ATOMS: atom_id res chain seq x y z
N MET A 1 -44.11 -4.03 38.69
CA MET A 1 -43.95 -5.49 38.87
C MET A 1 -42.48 -5.81 38.72
N ILE A 2 -41.85 -6.17 39.84
CA ILE A 2 -40.43 -6.47 39.98
C ILE A 2 -40.31 -7.99 39.96
N ALA A 3 -39.48 -8.55 39.08
CA ALA A 3 -39.14 -9.97 39.09
C ALA A 3 -37.63 -10.13 38.96
N THR A 4 -36.96 -9.98 40.10
CA THR A 4 -35.61 -10.47 40.38
C THR A 4 -35.62 -12.00 40.40
N ARG A 5 -34.73 -12.64 39.64
CA ARG A 5 -34.33 -14.04 39.87
C ARG A 5 -32.82 -14.14 39.90
N ALA A 6 -32.31 -14.23 41.13
CA ALA A 6 -31.00 -14.75 41.46
C ALA A 6 -31.08 -16.27 41.65
N ALA A 7 -30.05 -17.02 41.24
CA ALA A 7 -29.64 -18.34 41.76
C ALA A 7 -28.40 -18.79 40.96
N LEU A 8 -27.23 -18.92 41.60
CA LEU A 8 -26.60 -20.18 42.10
C LEU A 8 -26.12 -21.12 40.96
N VAL A 9 -25.03 -21.87 41.03
CA VAL A 9 -23.85 -22.02 41.89
C VAL A 9 -22.93 -23.03 41.16
N ALA A 10 -21.62 -22.89 41.37
CA ALA A 10 -20.53 -23.88 41.29
C ALA A 10 -20.55 -25.04 40.26
N ALA A 11 -19.45 -25.12 39.50
CA ALA A 11 -18.71 -26.37 39.35
C ALA A 11 -17.22 -26.08 39.11
N VAL A 12 -16.44 -26.29 40.16
CA VAL A 12 -14.97 -26.34 40.13
C VAL A 12 -14.60 -27.70 39.54
N MET A 13 -13.94 -27.73 38.38
CA MET A 13 -13.17 -28.90 37.94
C MET A 13 -11.70 -28.53 37.91
N LEU A 14 -10.99 -28.95 38.95
CA LEU A 14 -9.54 -29.15 38.92
C LEU A 14 -9.25 -30.27 37.91
N ILE A 15 -8.66 -29.94 36.78
CA ILE A 15 -7.94 -30.93 35.95
C ILE A 15 -6.46 -30.56 36.02
N ALA A 16 -5.75 -31.31 36.86
CA ALA A 16 -4.30 -31.35 36.88
C ALA A 16 -3.83 -32.08 35.60
N VAL A 17 -3.34 -31.34 34.61
CA VAL A 17 -2.63 -31.92 33.47
C VAL A 17 -1.14 -31.80 33.74
N THR A 18 -0.54 -32.94 34.03
CA THR A 18 0.89 -33.22 34.12
C THR A 18 1.69 -32.58 32.99
N GLY A 19 2.73 -31.85 33.38
CA GLY A 19 3.66 -31.20 32.48
C GLY A 19 4.45 -32.20 31.65
N ALA A 20 4.22 -32.18 30.35
CA ALA A 20 5.23 -32.52 29.37
C ALA A 20 6.00 -31.24 29.05
N THR A 21 7.15 -31.05 29.69
CA THR A 21 8.18 -30.09 29.26
C THR A 21 8.77 -30.59 27.95
N ALA A 22 7.99 -30.49 26.87
CA ALA A 22 8.52 -30.64 25.53
C ALA A 22 9.58 -29.54 25.36
N ALA A 23 10.84 -29.94 25.35
CA ALA A 23 11.95 -29.11 24.95
C ALA A 23 11.58 -28.53 23.59
N LEU A 24 11.17 -27.26 23.60
CA LEU A 24 10.98 -26.46 22.41
C LEU A 24 12.35 -26.35 21.77
N GLY A 25 12.68 -27.32 20.92
CA GLY A 25 13.79 -27.27 20.00
C GLY A 25 13.63 -25.96 19.26
N ARG A 26 14.45 -24.96 19.65
CA ARG A 26 14.60 -23.71 18.92
C ARG A 26 15.08 -24.13 17.54
N SER A 27 14.13 -24.31 16.64
CA SER A 27 14.41 -24.48 15.22
C SER A 27 15.38 -23.38 14.87
N PRO A 28 16.56 -23.69 14.31
CA PRO A 28 17.57 -22.70 14.00
C PRO A 28 16.87 -21.57 13.26
N THR A 29 16.89 -20.38 13.88
CA THR A 29 16.22 -19.19 13.38
C THR A 29 16.89 -18.85 12.06
N ARG A 30 16.35 -19.42 10.97
CA ARG A 30 16.93 -19.32 9.63
C ARG A 30 17.15 -17.81 9.37
N PRO A 31 18.39 -17.38 9.09
CA PRO A 31 18.77 -15.99 9.20
C PRO A 31 17.81 -15.08 8.45
N ALA A 32 17.41 -13.98 9.10
CA ALA A 32 16.54 -12.94 8.56
C ALA A 32 17.10 -12.25 7.29
N HIS A 33 18.31 -12.64 6.84
CA HIS A 33 19.02 -12.14 5.67
C HIS A 33 18.39 -12.52 4.33
N ALA A 34 17.53 -13.54 4.25
CA ALA A 34 16.96 -13.96 2.96
C ALA A 34 16.04 -12.90 2.31
N CYS A 35 15.49 -11.97 3.10
CA CYS A 35 14.49 -11.01 2.62
C CYS A 35 15.05 -9.61 2.32
N ALA A 36 16.14 -9.21 2.96
CA ALA A 36 16.66 -7.85 2.85
C ALA A 36 17.86 -7.87 1.89
N PRO A 37 17.75 -7.25 0.70
CA PRO A 37 18.92 -7.10 -0.17
C PRO A 37 20.07 -6.43 0.59
N PRO A 38 21.33 -6.82 0.35
CA PRO A 38 22.48 -6.12 0.91
C PRO A 38 22.41 -4.62 0.64
N HIS A 39 22.80 -3.80 1.63
CA HIS A 39 22.79 -2.33 1.55
C HIS A 39 21.42 -1.70 1.24
N SER A 40 20.34 -2.33 1.71
CA SER A 40 19.00 -1.79 1.60
C SER A 40 18.49 -1.13 2.88
N HIS A 41 17.58 -0.19 2.74
CA HIS A 41 16.88 0.51 3.81
C HIS A 41 15.42 0.06 3.87
N LEU A 42 14.92 -0.22 5.06
CA LEU A 42 13.51 -0.51 5.28
C LEU A 42 12.67 0.75 5.01
N VAL A 43 11.68 0.64 4.14
CA VAL A 43 10.75 1.74 3.76
C VAL A 43 9.44 1.62 4.53
N VAL A 44 8.83 0.44 4.51
CA VAL A 44 7.59 0.14 5.24
C VAL A 44 7.57 -1.35 5.59
N ALA A 45 6.93 -1.69 6.71
CA ALA A 45 6.73 -3.06 7.13
C ALA A 45 5.31 -3.26 7.66
N ASP A 46 4.79 -4.46 7.51
CA ASP A 46 3.58 -4.91 8.18
C ASP A 46 3.77 -6.35 8.70
N ARG A 47 2.65 -7.01 9.06
CA ARG A 47 2.64 -8.39 9.56
C ARG A 47 2.92 -9.46 8.50
N VAL A 48 2.83 -9.15 7.21
CA VAL A 48 3.05 -10.13 6.13
C VAL A 48 4.33 -9.91 5.35
N GLY A 49 4.89 -8.70 5.38
CA GLY A 49 6.08 -8.40 4.61
C GLY A 49 6.75 -7.07 4.94
N ARG A 50 7.79 -6.79 4.15
CA ARG A 50 8.63 -5.59 4.25
C ARG A 50 8.91 -5.07 2.85
N ILE A 51 8.98 -3.76 2.72
CA ILE A 51 9.46 -3.07 1.53
C ILE A 51 10.79 -2.43 1.86
N PHE A 52 11.77 -2.67 1.00
CA PHE A 52 13.11 -2.11 1.10
C PHE A 52 13.37 -1.20 -0.09
N SER A 53 14.27 -0.25 0.09
CA SER A 53 14.85 0.53 -1.00
C SER A 53 16.37 0.38 -0.99
N ARG A 54 16.98 0.41 -2.16
CA ARG A 54 18.43 0.32 -2.32
C ARG A 54 18.87 1.26 -3.43
N ARG A 55 20.04 1.87 -3.25
CA ARG A 55 20.71 2.60 -4.33
C ARG A 55 21.40 1.61 -5.26
N VAL A 56 21.09 1.66 -6.54
CA VAL A 56 21.62 0.80 -7.61
C VAL A 56 22.22 1.70 -8.68
N ILE A 57 23.16 1.20 -9.48
CA ILE A 57 23.70 1.90 -10.65
C ILE A 57 23.05 1.29 -11.89
N ASP A 58 22.44 2.12 -12.74
CA ASP A 58 22.02 1.66 -14.07
C ASP A 58 23.26 1.33 -14.91
N THR A 59 23.32 0.12 -15.43
CA THR A 59 24.44 -0.35 -16.24
C THR A 59 24.52 0.34 -17.59
N THR A 60 23.41 0.92 -18.06
CA THR A 60 23.34 1.61 -19.36
C THR A 60 23.77 3.07 -19.21
N SER A 61 23.13 3.83 -18.32
CA SER A 61 23.43 5.25 -18.14
C SER A 61 24.59 5.54 -17.17
N GLY A 62 24.96 4.57 -16.33
CA GLY A 62 25.91 4.77 -15.22
C GLY A 62 25.34 5.58 -14.05
N ASN A 63 24.08 6.02 -14.14
CA ASN A 63 23.47 6.86 -13.11
C ASN A 63 22.98 6.04 -11.92
N PRO A 64 23.12 6.58 -10.69
CA PRO A 64 22.54 5.96 -9.52
C PRO A 64 21.02 6.19 -9.46
N TYR A 65 20.29 5.16 -9.05
CA TYR A 65 18.85 5.22 -8.85
C TYR A 65 18.39 4.43 -7.64
N LYS A 66 17.14 4.66 -7.24
CA LYS A 66 16.55 4.03 -6.05
C LYS A 66 15.62 2.89 -6.47
N ALA A 67 16.12 1.66 -6.40
CA ALA A 67 15.33 0.46 -6.62
C ALA A 67 14.51 0.11 -5.36
N TYR A 68 13.31 -0.42 -5.56
CA TYR A 68 12.43 -0.89 -4.48
C TYR A 68 12.20 -2.39 -4.59
N TYR A 69 12.16 -3.06 -3.44
CA TYR A 69 11.99 -4.50 -3.33
C TYR A 69 10.97 -4.80 -2.25
N SER A 70 10.08 -5.74 -2.50
CA SER A 70 9.20 -6.32 -1.48
C SER A 70 9.74 -7.67 -1.03
N CYS A 71 9.48 -8.04 0.23
CA CYS A 71 9.61 -9.41 0.68
C CYS A 71 8.39 -9.80 1.53
N ALA A 72 7.67 -10.83 1.11
CA ALA A 72 6.68 -11.48 1.95
C ALA A 72 7.37 -12.49 2.89
N TYR A 73 7.06 -12.46 4.19
CA TYR A 73 7.69 -13.35 5.18
C TYR A 73 7.45 -14.84 4.91
N ARG A 74 6.33 -15.18 4.27
CA ARG A 74 6.00 -16.57 3.91
C ARG A 74 6.84 -17.08 2.75
N VAL A 75 7.05 -16.25 1.73
CA VAL A 75 7.79 -16.62 0.51
C VAL A 75 9.30 -16.51 0.73
N ARG A 76 9.74 -15.58 1.60
CA ARG A 76 11.15 -15.30 1.89
C ARG A 76 11.98 -14.99 0.65
N ARG A 77 11.35 -14.40 -0.35
CA ARG A 77 11.98 -13.98 -1.60
C ARG A 77 11.77 -12.49 -1.80
N ALA A 78 12.85 -11.79 -2.15
CA ALA A 78 12.75 -10.41 -2.60
C ALA A 78 12.16 -10.36 -4.02
N VAL A 79 11.15 -9.53 -4.22
CA VAL A 79 10.54 -9.24 -5.52
C VAL A 79 10.74 -7.76 -5.82
N ALA A 80 11.45 -7.45 -6.90
CA ALA A 80 11.65 -6.07 -7.34
C ALA A 80 10.31 -5.44 -7.75
N PHE A 81 10.17 -4.15 -7.50
CA PHE A 81 9.06 -3.37 -8.04
C PHE A 81 9.26 -3.24 -9.55
N ILE A 82 8.19 -2.94 -10.28
CA ILE A 82 8.32 -2.64 -11.70
C ILE A 82 9.24 -1.44 -11.91
N SER A 83 9.95 -1.47 -13.04
CA SER A 83 10.72 -0.36 -13.57
C SER A 83 10.45 -0.23 -15.07
N SER A 84 10.61 0.99 -15.59
CA SER A 84 10.60 1.26 -17.03
C SER A 84 11.92 0.83 -17.68
N GLN A 85 12.07 1.14 -18.96
CA GLN A 85 13.34 0.99 -19.69
C GLN A 85 14.41 2.01 -19.25
N PHE A 86 14.03 3.04 -18.48
CA PHE A 86 14.91 4.04 -17.89
C PHE A 86 14.77 4.05 -16.36
N PRO A 87 15.21 2.99 -15.67
CA PRO A 87 14.99 2.81 -14.24
C PRO A 87 15.64 3.92 -13.39
N ASP A 88 16.61 4.64 -13.93
CA ASP A 88 17.27 5.76 -13.28
C ASP A 88 16.43 7.05 -13.22
N GLN A 89 15.40 7.12 -14.03
CA GLN A 89 14.46 8.23 -14.10
C GLN A 89 13.10 7.88 -13.48
N ASP A 90 12.85 6.59 -13.21
CA ASP A 90 11.65 6.14 -12.53
C ASP A 90 11.51 6.76 -11.14
N ARG A 91 10.27 7.03 -10.75
CA ARG A 91 9.96 7.48 -9.38
C ARG A 91 8.90 6.60 -8.75
N HIS A 92 9.20 6.06 -7.58
CA HIS A 92 8.22 5.39 -6.72
C HIS A 92 7.95 6.25 -5.49
N ALA A 93 6.68 6.50 -5.21
CA ALA A 93 6.22 7.29 -4.06
C ALA A 93 5.00 6.65 -3.39
N LEU A 94 4.60 7.22 -2.26
CA LEU A 94 3.39 6.83 -1.50
C LEU A 94 3.18 5.31 -1.31
N ILE A 95 4.22 4.59 -0.92
CA ILE A 95 4.14 3.14 -0.75
C ILE A 95 3.25 2.79 0.45
N ARG A 96 2.31 1.88 0.27
CA ARG A 96 1.37 1.37 1.29
C ARG A 96 1.29 -0.14 1.22
N LEU A 97 1.24 -0.77 2.39
CA LEU A 97 1.23 -2.22 2.53
C LEU A 97 0.03 -2.64 3.39
N SER A 98 -0.73 -3.62 2.93
CA SER A 98 -1.83 -4.21 3.71
C SER A 98 -2.05 -5.67 3.33
N GLY A 99 -1.71 -6.58 4.24
CA GLY A 99 -1.75 -7.99 3.90
C GLY A 99 -0.87 -8.26 2.68
N ALA A 100 -1.23 -9.23 1.84
CA ALA A 100 -0.40 -9.65 0.71
C ALA A 100 -0.21 -8.58 -0.39
N PHE A 101 -0.74 -7.38 -0.25
CA PHE A 101 -0.74 -6.37 -1.31
C PHE A 101 0.03 -5.13 -0.93
N VAL A 102 0.89 -4.68 -1.84
CA VAL A 102 1.52 -3.36 -1.80
C VAL A 102 0.88 -2.49 -2.87
N ALA A 103 0.58 -1.24 -2.54
CA ALA A 103 0.18 -0.21 -3.50
C ALA A 103 1.22 0.92 -3.47
N TYR A 104 1.56 1.47 -4.62
CA TYR A 104 2.50 2.57 -4.75
C TYR A 104 2.17 3.45 -5.93
N GLU A 105 2.58 4.72 -5.84
CA GLU A 105 2.65 5.62 -6.98
C GLU A 105 3.92 5.29 -7.77
N PHE A 106 3.79 5.19 -9.09
CA PHE A 106 4.88 4.92 -10.02
C PHE A 106 4.84 5.94 -11.15
N LYS A 107 5.94 6.64 -11.40
CA LYS A 107 6.10 7.49 -12.58
C LYS A 107 7.11 6.80 -13.48
N ALA A 108 6.62 6.17 -14.54
CA ALA A 108 7.44 5.51 -15.53
C ALA A 108 8.20 6.59 -16.31
N ALA A 109 9.52 6.47 -16.38
CA ALA A 109 10.29 7.33 -17.27
C ALA A 109 10.12 6.92 -18.74
N CYS A 110 10.14 7.91 -19.63
CA CYS A 110 10.20 7.69 -21.06
C CYS A 110 11.08 8.74 -21.75
N ALA A 111 11.77 8.32 -22.81
CA ALA A 111 12.71 9.17 -23.54
C ALA A 111 11.95 10.24 -24.29
N GLY A 112 12.25 11.51 -23.99
CA GLY A 112 11.62 12.66 -24.64
C GLY A 112 10.21 13.01 -24.13
N CYS A 113 9.72 12.35 -23.07
CA CYS A 113 8.47 12.74 -22.43
C CYS A 113 8.70 13.95 -21.52
N GLU A 114 7.99 15.05 -21.78
CA GLU A 114 8.05 16.23 -20.92
C GLU A 114 7.35 16.00 -19.57
N GLU A 115 6.33 15.13 -19.54
CA GLU A 115 5.56 14.83 -18.33
C GLU A 115 5.50 13.33 -18.04
N LEU A 116 5.86 12.96 -16.81
CA LEU A 116 5.66 11.61 -16.29
C LEU A 116 4.30 11.55 -15.60
N GLN A 117 3.35 10.85 -16.23
CA GLN A 117 2.05 10.60 -15.61
C GLN A 117 2.23 9.67 -14.40
N PRO A 118 1.70 10.02 -13.21
CA PRO A 118 1.68 9.10 -12.09
C PRO A 118 0.76 7.93 -12.40
N GLU A 119 1.21 6.70 -12.24
CA GLU A 119 0.40 5.50 -12.19
C GLU A 119 0.21 5.07 -10.73
N VAL A 120 -0.91 4.42 -10.45
CA VAL A 120 -1.10 3.67 -9.20
C VAL A 120 -1.03 2.19 -9.49
N VAL A 121 -0.04 1.53 -8.90
CA VAL A 121 0.25 0.13 -9.12
C VAL A 121 -0.05 -0.65 -7.85
N VAL A 122 -0.70 -1.82 -8.00
CA VAL A 122 -0.91 -2.75 -6.89
C VAL A 122 -0.29 -4.10 -7.22
N THR A 123 0.58 -4.59 -6.34
CA THR A 123 1.29 -5.85 -6.52
C THR A 123 0.95 -6.81 -5.37
N ASN A 124 0.62 -8.05 -5.72
CA ASN A 124 0.50 -9.15 -4.78
C ASN A 124 1.89 -9.70 -4.47
N LEU A 125 2.33 -9.56 -3.23
CA LEU A 125 3.65 -9.97 -2.74
C LEU A 125 3.86 -11.48 -2.70
N LEU A 126 2.78 -12.28 -2.73
CA LEU A 126 2.88 -13.74 -2.69
C LEU A 126 3.09 -14.31 -4.09
N SER A 127 2.38 -13.80 -5.09
CA SER A 127 2.46 -14.27 -6.48
C SER A 127 3.38 -13.43 -7.35
N GLY A 128 3.77 -12.23 -6.93
CA GLY A 128 4.43 -11.24 -7.76
C GLY A 128 3.51 -10.62 -8.82
N ALA A 129 2.23 -10.98 -8.86
CA ALA A 129 1.30 -10.47 -9.85
C ALA A 129 1.01 -8.99 -9.61
N THR A 130 1.29 -8.17 -10.62
CA THR A 130 1.01 -6.74 -10.62
C THR A 130 -0.27 -6.45 -11.40
N ARG A 131 -1.08 -5.53 -10.88
CA ARG A 131 -2.22 -4.94 -11.58
C ARG A 131 -1.91 -3.45 -11.76
N HIS A 132 -1.72 -3.04 -13.01
CA HIS A 132 -1.78 -1.63 -13.40
C HIS A 132 -3.25 -1.25 -13.39
N LEU A 133 -3.59 -0.27 -12.57
CA LEU A 133 -4.98 -0.04 -12.21
C LEU A 133 -5.52 1.25 -12.78
N VAL A 134 -4.67 2.26 -12.98
CA VAL A 134 -5.06 3.51 -13.64
C VAL A 134 -3.84 4.06 -14.39
N THR A 135 -3.88 3.98 -15.72
CA THR A 135 -3.08 4.84 -16.60
C THR A 135 -3.91 6.09 -16.86
N PHE A 136 -3.36 7.27 -16.62
CA PHE A 136 -4.08 8.54 -16.79
C PHE A 136 -3.97 9.04 -18.23
N GLU A 137 -4.05 8.11 -19.18
CA GLU A 137 -3.38 8.14 -20.48
C GLU A 137 -3.74 9.34 -21.36
N GLN A 138 -4.76 10.13 -21.02
CA GLN A 138 -5.21 11.29 -21.80
C GLN A 138 -5.76 12.45 -20.95
N GLU A 139 -5.49 12.49 -19.64
CA GLU A 139 -5.98 13.58 -18.79
C GLU A 139 -4.84 14.55 -18.46
N PRO A 140 -4.70 15.67 -19.20
CA PRO A 140 -3.59 16.62 -19.06
C PRO A 140 -3.55 17.31 -17.68
N ALA A 141 -4.56 17.10 -16.85
CA ALA A 141 -4.76 17.75 -15.57
C ALA A 141 -4.18 17.01 -14.36
N VAL A 142 -3.59 15.82 -14.48
CA VAL A 142 -3.17 15.04 -13.29
C VAL A 142 -1.83 15.51 -12.76
N GLY A 143 -1.83 16.17 -11.61
CA GLY A 143 -0.60 16.61 -10.95
C GLY A 143 0.10 15.50 -10.15
N ALA A 144 -0.40 15.26 -8.95
CA ALA A 144 0.25 14.38 -7.98
C ALA A 144 -0.76 13.48 -7.27
N ILE A 145 -0.33 12.27 -6.93
CA ILE A 145 -1.05 11.46 -5.95
C ILE A 145 -0.66 11.98 -4.55
N LEU A 146 -1.65 12.33 -3.74
CA LEU A 146 -1.43 13.00 -2.44
C LEU A 146 -1.77 12.09 -1.26
N ALA A 147 -2.56 11.05 -1.49
CA ALA A 147 -2.81 9.99 -0.53
C ALA A 147 -3.11 8.67 -1.25
N LEU A 148 -2.71 7.56 -0.63
CA LEU A 148 -2.95 6.21 -1.13
C LEU A 148 -3.32 5.30 0.05
N VAL A 149 -4.26 4.38 -0.17
CA VAL A 149 -4.62 3.30 0.76
C VAL A 149 -4.87 2.01 -0.02
N VAL A 150 -4.61 0.86 0.60
CA VAL A 150 -4.83 -0.48 0.01
C VAL A 150 -5.44 -1.42 1.03
N THR A 151 -6.36 -2.26 0.58
CA THR A 151 -7.02 -3.29 1.40
C THR A 151 -6.22 -4.61 1.38
N PRO A 152 -6.44 -5.50 2.36
CA PRO A 152 -5.88 -6.86 2.32
C PRO A 152 -6.33 -7.73 1.14
N ARG A 153 -7.30 -7.27 0.33
CA ARG A 153 -7.81 -7.95 -0.86
C ARG A 153 -7.23 -7.40 -2.17
N GLY A 154 -6.41 -6.35 -2.10
CA GLY A 154 -5.76 -5.74 -3.27
C GLY A 154 -6.53 -4.60 -3.91
N SER A 155 -7.70 -4.24 -3.41
CA SER A 155 -8.40 -3.02 -3.84
C SER A 155 -7.73 -1.82 -3.19
N ALA A 156 -7.52 -0.75 -3.96
CA ALA A 156 -6.89 0.47 -3.49
C ALA A 156 -7.70 1.70 -3.92
N ALA A 157 -7.38 2.81 -3.27
CA ALA A 157 -7.97 4.10 -3.57
C ALA A 157 -6.97 5.19 -3.21
N PHE A 158 -7.09 6.32 -3.91
CA PHE A 158 -6.14 7.41 -3.82
C PHE A 158 -6.82 8.76 -3.96
N VAL A 159 -6.10 9.80 -3.57
CA VAL A 159 -6.46 11.19 -3.87
C VAL A 159 -5.45 11.73 -4.85
N ASP A 160 -5.92 12.16 -6.02
CA ASP A 160 -5.11 12.86 -6.99
C ASP A 160 -5.41 14.37 -6.97
N GLN A 161 -4.43 15.15 -7.41
CA GLN A 161 -4.55 16.57 -7.66
C GLN A 161 -4.89 16.79 -9.13
N ARG A 162 -5.91 17.60 -9.39
CA ARG A 162 -6.33 17.99 -10.74
C ARG A 162 -6.18 19.48 -10.94
N PHE A 163 -5.67 19.87 -12.11
CA PHE A 163 -5.65 21.25 -12.56
C PHE A 163 -6.86 21.51 -13.48
N SER A 164 -7.53 22.64 -13.31
CA SER A 164 -8.65 23.00 -14.17
C SER A 164 -8.14 23.46 -15.54
N ASP A 165 -8.69 22.89 -16.61
CA ASP A 165 -8.40 23.35 -17.99
C ASP A 165 -8.85 24.80 -18.23
N PHE A 166 -9.87 25.26 -17.50
CA PHE A 166 -10.54 26.55 -17.72
C PHE A 166 -10.29 27.59 -16.62
N GLY A 167 -9.21 27.50 -15.85
CA GLY A 167 -8.85 28.56 -14.90
C GLY A 167 -7.86 28.19 -13.80
N PRO A 168 -7.40 29.17 -13.01
CA PRO A 168 -6.47 28.95 -11.89
C PRO A 168 -7.21 28.27 -10.73
N GLY A 169 -7.37 26.96 -10.83
CA GLY A 169 -8.07 26.15 -9.83
C GLY A 169 -7.40 24.80 -9.68
N VAL A 170 -7.14 24.43 -8.42
CA VAL A 170 -6.78 23.07 -8.04
C VAL A 170 -8.03 22.39 -7.50
N SER A 171 -8.43 21.28 -8.11
CA SER A 171 -9.39 20.34 -7.56
C SER A 171 -8.68 19.05 -7.15
N TYR A 172 -9.39 18.20 -6.43
CA TYR A 172 -8.88 16.89 -6.05
C TYR A 172 -9.97 15.86 -6.28
N GLU A 173 -9.59 14.66 -6.70
CA GLU A 173 -10.52 13.55 -6.84
C GLU A 173 -10.14 12.42 -5.90
N VAL A 174 -11.15 11.80 -5.32
CA VAL A 174 -10.98 10.53 -4.61
C VAL A 174 -11.35 9.44 -5.60
N ARG A 175 -10.38 8.62 -5.99
CA ARG A 175 -10.58 7.57 -6.99
C ARG A 175 -10.29 6.21 -6.42
N THR A 176 -10.93 5.20 -6.99
CA THR A 176 -10.56 3.80 -6.79
C THR A 176 -9.61 3.35 -7.87
N THR A 177 -8.90 2.25 -7.61
CA THR A 177 -8.07 1.60 -8.62
C THR A 177 -8.85 0.96 -9.76
N SER A 178 -10.19 0.95 -9.77
CA SER A 178 -10.96 0.60 -10.96
C SER A 178 -11.27 1.81 -11.85
N GLY A 179 -10.69 2.98 -11.56
CA GLY A 179 -10.95 4.23 -12.25
C GLY A 179 -12.17 5.01 -11.76
N ALA A 180 -13.03 4.39 -10.92
CA ALA A 180 -14.26 5.04 -10.44
C ALA A 180 -13.95 6.22 -9.50
N VAL A 181 -14.53 7.38 -9.81
CA VAL A 181 -14.48 8.60 -9.00
C VAL A 181 -15.53 8.51 -7.89
N LEU A 182 -15.11 8.72 -6.65
CA LEU A 182 -15.96 8.67 -5.45
C LEU A 182 -16.34 10.07 -4.94
N ASP A 183 -15.48 11.06 -5.19
CA ASP A 183 -15.70 12.47 -4.87
C ASP A 183 -14.79 13.33 -5.74
N SER A 184 -15.21 14.56 -6.03
CA SER A 184 -14.41 15.51 -6.79
C SER A 184 -14.71 16.94 -6.34
N GLY A 185 -13.67 17.75 -6.22
CA GLY A 185 -13.80 19.19 -6.00
C GLY A 185 -12.72 19.80 -5.12
N PRO A 186 -12.65 21.14 -5.04
CA PRO A 186 -11.58 21.86 -4.35
C PRO A 186 -11.63 21.70 -2.82
N ARG A 187 -12.76 21.24 -2.28
CA ARG A 187 -12.94 21.05 -0.83
C ARG A 187 -12.44 19.70 -0.34
N VAL A 188 -12.18 18.74 -1.23
CA VAL A 188 -11.58 17.46 -0.86
C VAL A 188 -10.21 17.72 -0.25
N ARG A 189 -9.98 17.24 0.97
CA ARG A 189 -8.71 17.46 1.68
C ARG A 189 -7.69 16.42 1.22
N PRO A 190 -6.58 16.80 0.58
CA PRO A 190 -5.71 15.89 -0.16
C PRO A 190 -5.10 14.76 0.68
N ARG A 191 -4.79 15.03 1.95
CA ARG A 191 -4.16 14.07 2.87
C ARG A 191 -5.13 13.42 3.86
N SER A 192 -6.44 13.52 3.62
CA SER A 192 -7.48 13.05 4.56
C SER A 192 -7.92 11.60 4.36
N LEU A 193 -7.49 10.95 3.28
CA LEU A 193 -7.88 9.59 2.94
C LEU A 193 -7.42 8.58 4.00
N ARG A 194 -8.34 7.80 4.53
CA ARG A 194 -8.10 6.75 5.54
C ARG A 194 -8.90 5.50 5.18
N LEU A 195 -8.39 4.35 5.61
CA LEU A 195 -9.04 3.05 5.43
C LEU A 195 -9.14 2.33 6.78
N ARG A 196 -10.33 1.87 7.13
CA ARG A 196 -10.57 0.98 8.27
C ARG A 196 -11.36 -0.24 7.80
N GLY A 197 -10.71 -1.40 7.76
CA GLY A 197 -11.27 -2.59 7.12
C GLY A 197 -11.48 -2.33 5.62
N SER A 198 -12.72 -2.42 5.15
CA SER A 198 -13.13 -2.06 3.79
C SER A 198 -13.83 -0.71 3.69
N THR A 199 -13.92 0.04 4.79
CA THR A 199 -14.55 1.36 4.80
C THR A 199 -13.49 2.43 4.60
N LEU A 200 -13.61 3.12 3.48
CA LEU A 200 -12.80 4.27 3.13
C LEU A 200 -13.47 5.54 3.64
N SER A 201 -12.68 6.50 4.13
CA SER A 201 -13.18 7.78 4.63
C SER A 201 -12.22 8.92 4.27
N TRP A 202 -12.77 10.08 3.95
CA TRP A 202 -12.02 11.30 3.62
C TRP A 202 -12.81 12.54 4.05
N ARG A 203 -12.19 13.71 3.98
CA ARG A 203 -12.81 15.00 4.29
C ARG A 203 -13.12 15.77 3.00
N ASP A 204 -14.36 16.25 2.89
CA ASP A 204 -14.85 17.21 1.89
C ASP A 204 -15.31 18.45 2.67
N GLY A 205 -14.45 19.46 2.71
CA GLY A 205 -14.59 20.62 3.59
C GLY A 205 -14.61 20.19 5.05
N LEU A 206 -15.73 20.43 5.73
CA LEU A 206 -15.96 20.02 7.13
C LEU A 206 -16.60 18.63 7.25
N ARG A 207 -17.17 18.10 6.16
CA ARG A 207 -17.90 16.83 6.17
C ARG A 207 -16.93 15.66 6.05
N THR A 208 -17.21 14.57 6.77
CA THR A 208 -16.54 13.29 6.55
C THR A 208 -17.38 12.45 5.60
N ARG A 209 -16.82 12.13 4.45
CA ARG A 209 -17.42 11.22 3.48
C ARG A 209 -16.91 9.80 3.71
N ARG A 210 -17.68 8.81 3.28
CA ARG A 210 -17.35 7.40 3.42
C ARG A 210 -17.81 6.63 2.19
N ALA A 211 -17.05 5.60 1.83
CA ALA A 211 -17.40 4.63 0.79
C ALA A 211 -16.92 3.24 1.19
N ARG A 212 -17.47 2.21 0.55
CA ARG A 212 -16.94 0.84 0.67
C ARG A 212 -16.00 0.58 -0.49
N LEU A 213 -14.80 0.12 -0.17
CA LEU A 213 -13.86 -0.40 -1.15
C LEU A 213 -14.08 -1.90 -1.25
N ARG A 214 -14.55 -2.36 -2.41
CA ARG A 214 -14.89 -3.77 -2.65
C ARG A 214 -13.65 -4.56 -3.00
#